data_AF-A0A285J0H2-F1
#
_entry.id   AF-A0A285J0H2-F1
#
_cell.length_a   1.000
_cell.length_b   1.000
_cell.length_c   1.000
_cell.angle_alpha   90.00
_cell.angle_beta   90.00
_cell.angle_gamma   90.00
#
_symmetry.space_group_name_H-M   'P 1'
#
loop_
_entity.id
_entity.type
_entity.pdbx_description
1 polymer ?
#
loop_
_entity_poly.entity_id
_entity_poly.type
_entity_poly.pdbx_seq_one_letter_code
_entity_poly.pdbx_strand_id
1 'polypeptide(L)'
;MGVEERLVAALEALGAAPEGDDLGDTNARRAWLAGALLAAAQAEAMAADRLMMSRDARYALWQRQLDGADEPSQRADRIRWQVQRACLPLPAMAHESRTDPIPLAAGQAAEGLELLLSVSAATYGAVAAGDVARLTAQAGRLREARKVLQAAVDNTDDLLEMLGSVDI
;
A
#
# COMPACT_ATOMS: atom_id res chain seq x y z
N MET A 1 18.62 -19.80 19.78
CA MET A 1 17.39 -19.78 18.97
C MET A 1 17.33 -18.47 18.21
N GLY A 2 17.36 -18.53 16.88
CA GLY A 2 17.30 -17.35 16.02
C GLY A 2 15.96 -16.62 16.11
N VAL A 3 15.89 -15.35 15.68
CA VAL A 3 14.61 -14.63 15.53
C VAL A 3 13.68 -15.40 14.59
N GLU A 4 14.23 -16.00 13.54
CA GLU A 4 13.52 -16.82 12.56
C GLU A 4 12.86 -18.06 13.20
N GLU A 5 13.59 -18.82 14.01
CA GLU A 5 13.06 -20.02 14.71
C GLU A 5 11.94 -19.69 15.70
N ARG A 6 12.06 -18.57 16.45
CA ARG A 6 11.02 -18.14 17.41
C ARG A 6 9.72 -17.74 16.72
N LEU A 7 9.83 -17.23 15.50
CA LEU A 7 8.77 -16.60 14.76
C LEU A 7 8.01 -17.63 13.90
N VAL A 8 8.72 -18.63 13.38
CA VAL A 8 8.13 -19.88 12.86
C VAL A 8 7.38 -20.62 13.97
N ALA A 9 7.99 -20.82 15.15
CA ALA A 9 7.34 -21.51 16.27
C ALA A 9 6.06 -20.81 16.77
N ALA A 10 6.05 -19.47 16.77
CA ALA A 10 4.85 -18.70 17.14
C ALA A 10 3.71 -18.84 16.13
N LEU A 11 4.02 -18.98 14.83
CA LEU A 11 3.02 -19.13 13.77
C LEU A 11 2.53 -20.57 13.60
N GLU A 12 3.40 -21.56 13.85
CA GLU A 12 3.00 -22.97 13.99
C GLU A 12 2.05 -23.16 15.19
N ALA A 13 2.33 -22.50 16.32
CA ALA A 13 1.46 -22.53 17.50
C ALA A 13 0.08 -21.88 17.25
N LEU A 14 -0.04 -21.00 16.26
CA LEU A 14 -1.30 -20.37 15.84
C LEU A 14 -2.05 -21.17 14.77
N GLY A 15 -1.55 -22.34 14.35
CA GLY A 15 -2.17 -23.19 13.33
C GLY A 15 -2.20 -22.58 11.93
N ALA A 16 -1.38 -21.55 11.69
CA ALA A 16 -1.36 -20.82 10.42
C ALA A 16 -0.37 -21.39 9.41
N ALA A 17 0.56 -22.26 9.83
CA ALA A 17 1.58 -22.81 8.93
C ALA A 17 0.94 -23.65 7.81
N PRO A 18 1.33 -23.47 6.53
CA PRO A 18 0.88 -24.34 5.46
C PRO A 18 1.34 -25.78 5.76
N GLU A 19 0.42 -26.73 5.68
CA GLU A 19 0.75 -28.15 5.81
C GLU A 19 1.59 -28.59 4.59
N GLY A 20 2.76 -29.18 4.84
CA GLY A 20 3.56 -29.81 3.79
C GLY A 20 4.38 -28.87 2.88
N ASP A 21 5.03 -29.49 1.89
CA ASP A 21 6.07 -28.95 0.99
C ASP A 21 5.52 -27.97 -0.10
N ASP A 22 4.35 -27.37 0.11
CA ASP A 22 3.56 -26.65 -0.90
C ASP A 22 4.24 -25.39 -1.47
N LEU A 23 5.23 -24.84 -0.76
CA LEU A 23 5.97 -23.65 -1.19
C LEU A 23 7.33 -23.96 -1.84
N GLY A 24 7.79 -25.22 -1.78
CA GLY A 24 8.98 -25.77 -2.46
C GLY A 24 10.35 -25.11 -2.21
N ASP A 25 10.41 -23.92 -1.62
CA ASP A 25 11.63 -23.14 -1.37
C ASP A 25 11.58 -22.45 0.01
N THR A 26 12.73 -22.44 0.69
CA THR A 26 12.96 -21.71 1.95
C THR A 26 12.65 -20.22 1.82
N ASN A 27 12.94 -19.59 0.68
CA ASN A 27 12.61 -18.17 0.48
C ASN A 27 11.10 -17.94 0.34
N ALA A 28 10.39 -18.83 -0.35
CA ALA A 28 8.94 -18.79 -0.45
C ALA A 28 8.29 -18.95 0.95
N ARG A 29 8.82 -19.87 1.77
CA ARG A 29 8.38 -20.04 3.16
C ARG A 29 8.64 -18.79 4.01
N ARG A 30 9.81 -18.16 3.88
CA ARG A 30 10.14 -16.90 4.56
C ARG A 30 9.22 -15.75 4.14
N ALA A 31 8.96 -15.61 2.85
CA ALA A 31 8.06 -14.59 2.32
C ALA A 31 6.62 -14.80 2.81
N TRP A 32 6.15 -16.04 2.81
CA TRP A 32 4.85 -16.41 3.37
C TRP A 32 4.75 -16.06 4.86
N LEU A 33 5.76 -16.44 5.65
CA LEU A 33 5.83 -16.17 7.09
C LEU A 33 5.77 -14.67 7.40
N ALA A 34 6.56 -13.87 6.67
CA ALA A 34 6.54 -12.41 6.78
C ALA A 34 5.18 -11.83 6.38
N GLY A 35 4.54 -12.40 5.37
CA GLY A 35 3.18 -12.04 4.95
C GLY A 35 2.14 -12.32 6.03
N ALA A 36 2.21 -13.50 6.68
CA ALA A 36 1.29 -13.90 7.74
C ALA A 36 1.41 -13.00 8.99
N LEU A 37 2.64 -12.69 9.41
CA LEU A 37 2.87 -11.73 10.50
C LEU A 37 2.30 -10.35 10.19
N LEU A 38 2.54 -9.86 8.97
CA LEU A 38 2.05 -8.57 8.56
C LEU A 38 0.51 -8.56 8.58
N ALA A 39 -0.14 -9.61 8.08
CA ALA A 39 -1.59 -9.72 8.12
C ALA A 39 -2.15 -9.71 9.55
N ALA A 40 -1.51 -10.43 10.49
CA ALA A 40 -1.89 -10.40 11.90
C ALA A 40 -1.73 -8.99 12.49
N ALA A 41 -0.61 -8.32 12.23
CA ALA A 41 -0.37 -6.95 12.68
C ALA A 41 -1.39 -5.96 12.08
N GLN A 42 -1.76 -6.14 10.82
CA GLN A 42 -2.78 -5.32 10.15
C GLN A 42 -4.16 -5.53 10.76
N ALA A 43 -4.54 -6.77 11.08
CA ALA A 43 -5.82 -7.07 11.72
C ALA A 43 -5.93 -6.40 13.11
N GLU A 44 -4.87 -6.48 13.91
CA GLU A 44 -4.79 -5.80 15.21
C GLU A 44 -4.82 -4.26 15.06
N ALA A 45 -4.13 -3.72 14.05
CA ALA A 45 -4.17 -2.29 13.76
C ALA A 45 -5.59 -1.82 13.38
N MET A 46 -6.31 -2.59 12.56
CA MET A 46 -7.72 -2.31 12.22
C MET A 46 -8.63 -2.33 13.44
N ALA A 47 -8.38 -3.23 14.40
CA ALA A 47 -9.10 -3.24 15.67
C ALA A 47 -8.77 -2.00 16.52
N ALA A 48 -7.49 -1.61 16.56
CA ALA A 48 -7.01 -0.44 17.29
C ALA A 48 -7.57 0.88 16.72
N ASP A 49 -7.81 0.98 15.41
CA ASP A 49 -8.38 2.18 14.79
C ASP A 49 -9.79 2.52 15.29
N ARG A 50 -10.52 1.52 15.82
CA ARG A 50 -11.85 1.69 16.43
C ARG A 50 -11.79 2.24 17.85
N LEU A 51 -10.61 2.33 18.46
CA LEU A 51 -10.45 2.89 19.79
C LEU A 51 -10.67 4.40 19.77
N MET A 52 -11.33 4.91 20.81
CA MET A 52 -11.51 6.34 21.01
C MET A 52 -10.18 6.95 21.47
N MET A 53 -9.53 7.66 20.56
CA MET A 53 -8.22 8.28 20.77
C MET A 53 -8.25 9.76 20.36
N SER A 54 -7.52 10.59 21.09
CA SER A 54 -7.28 11.98 20.65
C SER A 54 -6.49 12.00 19.35
N ARG A 55 -6.61 13.11 18.61
CA ARG A 55 -5.86 13.34 17.36
C ARG A 55 -4.35 13.24 17.60
N ASP A 56 -3.85 13.82 18.69
CA ASP A 56 -2.43 13.83 19.02
C ASP A 56 -1.89 12.44 19.35
N ALA A 57 -2.66 11.62 20.08
CA ALA A 57 -2.28 10.24 20.38
C ALA A 57 -2.24 9.39 19.10
N ARG A 58 -3.21 9.56 18.19
CA ARG A 58 -3.23 8.87 16.90
C ARG A 58 -2.04 9.30 16.03
N TYR A 59 -1.71 10.59 16.01
CA TYR A 59 -0.56 11.11 15.29
C TYR A 59 0.78 10.59 15.86
N ALA A 60 0.93 10.54 17.19
CA ALA A 60 2.12 10.00 17.83
C ALA A 60 2.32 8.50 17.52
N LEU A 61 1.25 7.71 17.47
CA LEU A 61 1.33 6.30 17.04
C LEU A 61 1.75 6.17 15.58
N TRP A 62 1.20 6.97 14.67
CA TRP A 62 1.62 6.98 13.28
C TRP A 62 3.09 7.37 13.12
N GLN A 63 3.58 8.34 13.90
CA GLN A 63 4.99 8.70 13.89
C GLN A 63 5.88 7.53 14.33
N ARG A 64 5.48 6.79 15.37
CA ARG A 64 6.22 5.61 15.84
C ARG A 64 6.32 4.49 14.80
N GLN A 65 5.33 4.36 13.91
CA GLN A 65 5.40 3.40 12.80
C GLN A 65 6.53 3.75 11.79
N LEU A 66 7.03 4.99 11.83
CA LEU A 66 8.13 5.47 11.01
C LEU A 66 9.49 5.47 11.76
N ASP A 67 9.54 4.97 13.00
CA ASP A 67 10.79 4.92 13.80
C ASP A 67 11.88 4.10 13.09
N GLY A 68 13.12 4.60 13.07
CA GLY A 68 14.23 4.00 12.33
C GLY A 68 14.25 4.33 10.84
N ALA A 69 13.42 5.26 10.38
CA ALA A 69 13.59 6.01 9.13
C ALA A 69 13.95 7.46 9.50
N ASP A 70 15.24 7.70 9.73
CA ASP A 70 15.72 8.95 10.33
C ASP A 70 15.67 10.11 9.33
N GLU A 71 15.92 9.81 8.06
CA GLU A 71 15.87 10.77 6.97
C GLU A 71 14.48 10.82 6.32
N PRO A 72 13.99 12.00 5.88
CA PRO A 72 12.65 12.09 5.29
C PRO A 72 12.48 11.28 3.99
N SER A 73 13.56 11.02 3.25
CA SER A 73 13.54 10.10 2.10
C SER A 73 13.24 8.66 2.52
N GLN A 74 13.84 8.18 3.62
CA GLN A 74 13.58 6.85 4.17
C GLN A 74 12.14 6.74 4.67
N ARG A 75 11.60 7.81 5.26
CA ARG A 75 10.19 7.87 5.67
C ARG A 75 9.26 7.79 4.48
N ALA A 76 9.57 8.54 3.41
CA ALA A 76 8.80 8.49 2.17
C ALA A 76 8.84 7.10 1.53
N ASP A 77 10.00 6.43 1.50
CA ASP A 77 10.10 5.05 1.01
C ASP A 77 9.34 4.05 1.86
N ARG A 78 9.32 4.21 3.19
CA ARG A 78 8.54 3.35 4.07
C ARG A 78 7.04 3.52 3.84
N ILE A 79 6.56 4.76 3.74
CA ILE A 79 5.15 5.06 3.43
C ILE A 79 4.81 4.50 2.05
N ARG A 80 5.67 4.67 1.06
CA ARG A 80 5.50 4.09 -0.28
C ARG A 80 5.34 2.57 -0.22
N TRP A 81 6.21 1.87 0.50
CA TRP A 81 6.11 0.43 0.69
C TRP A 81 4.81 0.01 1.38
N GLN A 82 4.39 0.74 2.42
CA GLN A 82 3.12 0.47 3.12
C GLN A 82 1.91 0.63 2.18
N VAL A 83 1.87 1.72 1.41
CA VAL A 83 0.80 1.98 0.44
C VAL A 83 0.81 0.92 -0.65
N GLN A 84 1.97 0.61 -1.23
CA GLN A 84 2.08 -0.47 -2.21
C GLN A 84 1.50 -1.79 -1.70
N ARG A 85 1.83 -2.21 -0.47
CA ARG A 85 1.32 -3.46 0.10
C ARG A 85 -0.17 -3.42 0.42
N ALA A 86 -0.67 -2.30 0.94
CA ALA A 86 -2.09 -2.15 1.23
C ALA A 86 -2.94 -2.11 -0.05
N CYS A 87 -2.39 -1.54 -1.12
CA CYS A 87 -3.09 -1.32 -2.37
C CYS A 87 -2.92 -2.44 -3.39
N LEU A 88 -1.88 -3.28 -3.31
CA LEU A 88 -1.59 -4.40 -4.22
C LEU A 88 -2.78 -5.33 -4.53
N PRO A 89 -3.67 -5.65 -3.57
CA PRO A 89 -4.86 -6.44 -3.86
C PRO A 89 -5.85 -5.74 -4.79
N LEU A 90 -5.92 -4.40 -4.78
CA LEU A 90 -6.93 -3.64 -5.51
C LEU A 90 -6.78 -3.75 -7.04
N PRO A 91 -5.58 -3.63 -7.63
CA PRO A 91 -5.39 -3.94 -9.05
C PRO A 91 -5.75 -5.39 -9.41
N ALA A 92 -5.44 -6.37 -8.55
CA ALA A 92 -5.83 -7.76 -8.80
C ALA A 92 -7.35 -7.94 -8.78
N MET A 93 -8.03 -7.35 -7.80
CA MET A 93 -9.49 -7.32 -7.71
C MET A 93 -10.12 -6.60 -8.91
N ALA A 94 -9.52 -5.51 -9.39
CA ALA A 94 -9.95 -4.79 -10.58
C ALA A 94 -9.81 -5.63 -11.86
N HIS A 95 -8.75 -6.45 -11.97
CA HIS A 95 -8.58 -7.37 -13.10
C HIS A 95 -9.58 -8.53 -13.09
N GLU A 96 -9.99 -8.99 -11.90
CA GLU A 96 -11.01 -10.03 -11.74
C GLU A 96 -12.43 -9.51 -11.97
N SER A 97 -12.70 -8.27 -11.57
CA SER A 97 -14.00 -7.60 -11.68
C SER A 97 -14.11 -6.71 -12.92
N ARG A 98 -13.80 -7.24 -14.12
CA ARG A 98 -13.74 -6.49 -15.41
C ARG A 98 -15.01 -5.68 -15.80
N THR A 99 -16.03 -5.63 -14.94
CA THR A 99 -17.32 -4.99 -15.17
C THR A 99 -17.82 -4.13 -14.00
N ASP A 100 -17.11 -4.03 -12.87
CA ASP A 100 -17.55 -3.18 -11.75
C ASP A 100 -16.71 -1.88 -11.69
N PRO A 101 -17.32 -0.71 -11.93
CA PRO A 101 -16.59 0.57 -12.00
C PRO A 101 -15.90 0.95 -10.68
N ILE A 102 -16.42 0.54 -9.51
CA ILE A 102 -15.86 0.95 -8.22
C ILE A 102 -14.57 0.21 -7.86
N PRO A 103 -14.51 -1.15 -7.90
CA PRO A 103 -13.26 -1.87 -7.74
C PRO A 103 -12.20 -1.45 -8.76
N LEU A 104 -12.59 -1.17 -10.01
CA LEU A 104 -11.68 -0.67 -11.04
C LEU A 104 -11.12 0.71 -10.69
N ALA A 105 -11.98 1.65 -10.31
CA ALA A 105 -11.57 2.98 -9.86
C ALA A 105 -10.64 2.90 -8.63
N ALA A 106 -10.95 2.04 -7.66
CA ALA A 106 -10.12 1.84 -6.47
C ALA A 106 -8.73 1.29 -6.83
N GLY A 107 -8.64 0.32 -7.74
CA GLY A 107 -7.39 -0.24 -8.25
C GLY A 107 -6.53 0.80 -8.96
N GLN A 108 -7.15 1.63 -9.81
CA GLN A 108 -6.47 2.71 -10.51
C GLN A 108 -6.00 3.82 -9.55
N ALA A 109 -6.84 4.23 -8.58
CA ALA A 109 -6.44 5.21 -7.57
C ALA A 109 -5.22 4.74 -6.76
N ALA A 110 -5.20 3.46 -6.40
CA ALA A 110 -4.08 2.81 -5.75
C ALA A 110 -2.78 2.89 -6.57
N GLU A 111 -2.83 2.54 -7.87
CA GLU A 111 -1.69 2.61 -8.77
C GLU A 111 -1.19 4.05 -8.97
N GLY A 112 -2.11 5.01 -9.13
CA GLY A 112 -1.77 6.43 -9.23
C GLY A 112 -1.05 6.98 -7.99
N LEU A 113 -1.51 6.60 -6.79
CA LEU A 113 -0.88 6.98 -5.52
C LEU A 113 0.52 6.37 -5.36
N GLU A 114 0.72 5.12 -5.78
CA GLU A 114 2.05 4.49 -5.80
C GLU A 114 3.03 5.30 -6.63
N LEU A 115 2.63 5.66 -7.85
CA LEU A 115 3.48 6.41 -8.78
C LEU A 115 3.86 7.78 -8.18
N LEU A 116 2.91 8.49 -7.56
CA LEU A 116 3.17 9.76 -6.89
C LEU A 116 4.15 9.62 -5.71
N LEU A 117 3.97 8.59 -4.87
CA LEU A 117 4.87 8.33 -3.74
C LEU A 117 6.28 7.97 -4.22
N SER A 118 6.39 7.22 -5.32
CA SER A 118 7.68 6.91 -5.93
C SER A 118 8.38 8.14 -6.49
N VAL A 119 7.64 9.06 -7.13
CA VAL A 119 8.19 10.36 -7.56
C VAL A 119 8.59 11.21 -6.36
N SER A 120 7.78 11.26 -5.31
CA SER A 120 8.08 12.02 -4.08
C SER A 120 9.41 11.57 -3.45
N ALA A 121 9.60 10.26 -3.26
CA ALA A 121 10.85 9.70 -2.79
C ALA A 121 12.02 10.01 -3.75
N ALA A 122 11.81 9.81 -5.06
CA ALA A 122 12.82 10.03 -6.08
C ALA A 122 13.23 11.50 -6.25
N THR A 123 12.38 12.46 -5.87
CA THR A 123 12.62 13.91 -6.00
C THR A 123 12.88 14.61 -4.68
N TYR A 124 13.00 13.87 -3.57
CA TYR A 124 13.22 14.46 -2.26
C TYR A 124 14.45 15.39 -2.25
N GLY A 125 14.25 16.63 -1.79
CA GLY A 125 15.27 17.68 -1.76
C GLY A 125 15.60 18.33 -3.11
N ALA A 126 15.15 17.78 -4.25
CA ALA A 126 15.53 18.26 -5.58
C ALA A 126 15.04 19.69 -5.87
N VAL A 127 13.83 20.04 -5.41
CA VAL A 127 13.29 21.40 -5.56
C VAL A 127 14.13 22.42 -4.80
N ALA A 128 14.46 22.12 -3.54
CA ALA A 128 15.27 23.01 -2.70
C ALA A 128 16.71 23.15 -3.23
N ALA A 129 17.25 22.11 -3.85
CA ALA A 129 18.57 22.10 -4.47
C ALA A 129 18.60 22.71 -5.90
N GLY A 130 17.44 23.05 -6.48
CA GLY A 130 17.36 23.52 -7.87
C GLY A 130 17.74 22.44 -8.91
N ASP A 131 17.63 21.15 -8.55
CA ASP A 131 18.00 20.03 -9.41
C ASP A 131 16.90 19.72 -10.44
N VAL A 132 16.87 20.54 -11.49
CA VAL A 132 15.90 20.44 -12.59
C VAL A 132 16.04 19.12 -13.36
N ALA A 133 17.26 18.56 -13.45
CA ALA A 133 17.51 17.31 -14.17
C ALA A 133 16.80 16.13 -13.47
N ARG A 134 16.94 16.03 -12.15
CA ARG A 134 16.27 14.99 -11.34
C ARG A 134 14.75 15.12 -11.37
N LEU A 135 14.22 16.35 -11.36
CA LEU A 135 12.79 16.60 -11.51
C LEU A 135 12.27 16.19 -12.90
N THR A 136 12.99 16.58 -13.95
CA THR A 136 12.60 16.30 -15.35
C THR A 136 12.63 14.79 -15.65
N ALA A 137 13.57 14.06 -15.05
CA ALA A 137 13.64 12.60 -15.15
C ALA A 137 12.35 11.89 -14.65
N GLN A 138 11.56 12.52 -13.77
CA GLN A 138 10.32 11.96 -13.25
C GLN A 138 9.06 12.39 -14.03
N ALA A 139 9.19 13.24 -15.04
CA ALA A 139 8.03 13.79 -15.77
C ALA A 139 7.17 12.71 -16.43
N GLY A 140 7.76 11.60 -16.91
CA GLY A 140 7.01 10.46 -17.45
C GLY A 140 6.12 9.80 -16.41
N ARG A 141 6.65 9.55 -15.21
CA ARG A 141 5.91 8.91 -14.11
C ARG A 141 4.82 9.81 -13.56
N LEU A 142 5.04 11.13 -13.51
CA LEU A 142 4.00 12.10 -13.16
C LEU A 142 2.84 12.11 -14.17
N ARG A 143 3.15 12.01 -15.47
CA ARG A 143 2.11 11.91 -16.51
C ARG A 143 1.31 10.62 -16.39
N GLU A 144 1.97 9.49 -16.13
CA GLU A 144 1.27 8.22 -15.94
C GLU A 144 0.41 8.25 -14.68
N ALA A 145 0.94 8.76 -13.57
CA ALA A 145 0.17 8.92 -12.34
C ALA A 145 -1.11 9.74 -12.58
N ARG A 146 -0.99 10.88 -13.29
CA ARG A 146 -2.15 11.70 -13.65
C ARG A 146 -3.16 10.92 -14.49
N LYS A 147 -2.70 10.18 -15.50
CA LYS A 147 -3.57 9.43 -16.41
C LYS A 147 -4.35 8.35 -15.67
N VAL A 148 -3.69 7.59 -14.80
CA VAL A 148 -4.34 6.52 -14.03
C VAL A 148 -5.33 7.10 -13.01
N LEU A 149 -4.96 8.19 -12.32
CA LEU A 149 -5.87 8.88 -11.40
C LEU A 149 -7.09 9.46 -12.12
N GLN A 150 -6.91 9.99 -13.34
CA GLN A 150 -8.03 10.47 -14.15
C GLN A 150 -8.98 9.33 -14.50
N ALA A 151 -8.46 8.17 -14.92
CA ALA A 151 -9.31 7.01 -15.22
C ALA A 151 -10.11 6.54 -13.99
N ALA A 152 -9.55 6.66 -12.78
CA ALA A 152 -10.27 6.35 -11.55
C ALA A 152 -11.44 7.32 -11.31
N VAL A 153 -11.24 8.61 -11.58
CA VAL A 153 -12.30 9.63 -11.52
C VAL A 153 -13.36 9.35 -12.58
N ASP A 154 -12.95 9.12 -13.83
CA ASP A 154 -13.87 8.84 -14.94
C ASP A 154 -14.76 7.62 -14.64
N ASN A 155 -14.20 6.53 -14.10
CA ASN A 155 -14.99 5.36 -13.70
C ASN A 155 -15.96 5.65 -12.54
N THR A 156 -15.62 6.58 -11.64
CA THR A 156 -16.51 7.00 -10.56
C THR A 156 -17.66 7.85 -11.11
N ASP A 157 -17.34 8.77 -12.02
CA ASP A 157 -18.31 9.64 -12.69
C ASP A 157 -19.27 8.82 -13.57
N ASP A 158 -18.77 7.84 -14.33
CA ASP A 158 -19.60 6.91 -15.11
C ASP A 158 -20.64 6.20 -14.22
N LEU A 159 -20.26 5.75 -13.01
CA LEU A 159 -21.23 5.18 -12.07
C LEU A 159 -22.23 6.21 -11.57
N LEU A 160 -21.79 7.41 -11.23
CA LEU A 160 -22.69 8.49 -10.80
C LEU A 160 -23.69 8.87 -11.89
N GLU A 161 -23.26 8.92 -13.15
CA GLU A 161 -24.13 9.14 -14.30
C GLU A 161 -25.13 7.98 -14.48
N MET A 162 -24.67 6.73 -14.38
CA MET A 162 -25.56 5.56 -14.39
C MET A 162 -26.61 5.65 -13.28
N LEU A 163 -26.22 6.01 -12.05
CA LEU A 163 -27.15 6.16 -10.92
C LEU A 163 -28.12 7.33 -11.10
N GLY A 164 -27.64 8.47 -11.61
CA GLY A 164 -28.49 9.63 -11.92
C GLY A 164 -29.44 9.41 -13.11
N SER A 165 -29.08 8.51 -14.04
CA SER A 165 -29.96 8.09 -15.13
C SER A 165 -31.09 7.14 -14.69
N VAL A 166 -31.05 6.65 -13.44
CA VAL A 166 -32.01 5.73 -12.83
C VAL A 166 -33.00 6.48 -11.92
N ASP A 167 -33.10 7.81 -12.02
CA ASP A 167 -34.20 8.56 -11.39
C ASP A 167 -35.57 8.02 -11.88
N ILE A 168 -36.25 7.26 -10.99
CA ILE A 168 -37.66 6.81 -11.05
C ILE A 168 -38.52 7.79 -10.27
#